data_AF-A0A930SD36-F1
#
_entry.id   AF-A0A930SD36-F1
#
_cell.length_a   1.000
_cell.length_b   1.000
_cell.length_c   1.000
_cell.angle_alpha   90.00
_cell.angle_beta   90.00
_cell.angle_gamma   90.00
#
_symmetry.space_group_name_H-M   'P 1'
#
loop_
_entity.id
_entity.type
_entity.pdbx_description
1 polymer ?
#
loop_
_entity_poly.entity_id
_entity_poly.type
_entity_poly.pdbx_seq_one_letter_code
_entity_poly.pdbx_strand_id
1 'polypeptide(L)'
;MEPRPMMDRLEAVFSIVPKAHAIADIGTDHGYLAVELINRGRAEFVIAGDVHKGPLESAKEYVKSRGLESKVDCRLGDGLKVTEKGELNGAICCGMGGFLMRDIVD
;
A
#
# COMPACT_ATOMS: atom_id res chain seq x y z
N MET A 1 0.68 5.08 -21.90
CA MET A 1 0.75 3.65 -21.55
C MET A 1 -0.58 3.29 -20.91
N GLU A 2 -1.32 2.33 -21.47
CA GLU A 2 -2.60 1.87 -20.93
C GLU A 2 -2.42 1.37 -19.48
N PRO A 3 -3.37 1.62 -18.56
CA PRO A 3 -3.33 1.02 -17.22
C PRO A 3 -3.29 -0.50 -17.32
N ARG A 4 -2.26 -1.14 -16.77
CA ARG A 4 -2.22 -2.61 -16.67
C ARG A 4 -3.20 -3.02 -15.56
N PRO A 5 -4.10 -3.99 -15.78
CA PRO A 5 -4.98 -4.49 -14.73
C PRO A 5 -4.17 -4.97 -13.53
N MET A 6 -4.68 -4.74 -12.32
CA MET A 6 -4.11 -5.29 -11.10
C MET A 6 -4.17 -6.83 -11.16
N MET A 7 -3.10 -7.52 -10.73
CA MET A 7 -3.03 -8.99 -10.78
C MET A 7 -4.11 -9.63 -9.89
N ASP A 8 -4.59 -10.82 -10.27
CA ASP A 8 -5.67 -11.55 -9.57
C ASP A 8 -5.45 -11.68 -8.05
N ARG A 9 -4.20 -11.89 -7.63
CA ARG A 9 -3.83 -11.95 -6.20
C ARG A 9 -4.17 -10.64 -5.47
N LEU A 10 -3.80 -9.51 -6.06
CA LEU A 10 -4.03 -8.20 -5.47
C LEU A 10 -5.50 -7.80 -5.55
N GLU A 11 -6.25 -8.24 -6.57
CA GLU A 11 -7.71 -8.12 -6.62
C GLU A 11 -8.39 -8.89 -5.47
N ALA A 12 -7.94 -10.12 -5.20
CA ALA A 12 -8.44 -10.90 -4.07
C ALA A 12 -8.18 -10.18 -2.73
N VAL A 13 -6.97 -9.65 -2.52
CA VAL A 13 -6.64 -8.84 -1.35
C VAL A 13 -7.52 -7.60 -1.27
N PHE A 14 -7.65 -6.83 -2.34
CA PHE A 14 -8.51 -5.64 -2.39
C PHE A 14 -9.97 -5.97 -2.00
N SER A 15 -10.49 -7.12 -2.46
CA SER A 15 -11.89 -7.49 -2.26
C SER A 15 -12.29 -7.68 -0.80
N ILE A 16 -11.33 -8.04 0.07
CA ILE A 16 -11.55 -8.27 1.50
C ILE A 16 -11.26 -7.03 2.37
N VAL A 17 -10.69 -5.98 1.78
CA VAL A 17 -10.38 -4.74 2.52
C VAL A 17 -11.69 -4.00 2.85
N PRO A 18 -11.99 -3.77 4.14
CA PRO A 18 -13.15 -2.96 4.52
C PRO A 18 -12.91 -1.50 4.14
N LYS A 19 -13.99 -0.71 4.09
CA LYS A 19 -13.84 0.74 3.96
C LYS A 19 -13.14 1.29 5.20
N ALA A 20 -12.13 2.14 5.00
CA ALA A 20 -11.33 2.75 6.05
C ALA A 20 -11.06 4.22 5.72
N HIS A 21 -10.81 5.04 6.74
CA HIS A 21 -10.30 6.39 6.54
C HIS A 21 -8.84 6.32 6.09
N ALA A 22 -8.00 5.59 6.82
CA ALA A 22 -6.59 5.41 6.49
C ALA A 22 -6.14 3.95 6.62
N ILE A 23 -5.36 3.45 5.67
CA ILE A 23 -4.80 2.08 5.67
C ILE A 23 -3.35 2.08 5.22
N ALA A 24 -2.53 1.15 5.71
CA ALA A 24 -1.18 0.93 5.17
C ALA A 24 -1.16 -0.21 4.15
N ASP A 25 -0.36 -0.05 3.11
CA ASP A 25 0.07 -1.08 2.16
C ASP A 25 1.56 -1.35 2.39
N ILE A 26 1.88 -2.43 3.10
CA ILE A 26 3.24 -2.78 3.53
C ILE A 26 3.90 -3.71 2.53
N GLY A 27 5.05 -3.30 1.99
CA GLY A 27 5.69 -3.96 0.86
C GLY A 27 4.96 -3.63 -0.45
N THR A 28 4.64 -2.34 -0.64
CA THR A 28 3.71 -1.85 -1.66
C THR A 28 4.10 -2.18 -3.11
N ASP A 29 5.38 -2.49 -3.37
CA ASP A 29 5.92 -2.97 -4.65
C ASP A 29 5.26 -2.31 -5.88
N HIS A 30 5.67 -1.05 -6.16
CA HIS A 30 5.14 -0.16 -7.20
C HIS A 30 3.81 0.56 -6.92
N GLY A 31 3.17 0.40 -5.76
CA GLY A 31 2.05 1.27 -5.35
C GLY A 31 0.71 0.96 -6.03
N TYR A 32 0.59 -0.18 -6.70
CA TYR A 32 -0.62 -0.53 -7.44
C TYR A 32 -1.84 -0.67 -6.54
N LEU A 33 -1.71 -1.41 -5.43
CA LEU A 33 -2.80 -1.61 -4.49
C LEU A 33 -3.17 -0.30 -3.78
N ALA A 34 -2.17 0.48 -3.35
CA ALA A 34 -2.38 1.79 -2.74
C ALA A 34 -3.23 2.74 -3.62
N VAL A 35 -2.92 2.81 -4.91
CA VAL A 35 -3.70 3.61 -5.88
C VAL A 35 -5.12 3.09 -6.03
N GLU A 36 -5.31 1.77 -6.15
CA GLU A 36 -6.63 1.18 -6.35
C GLU A 36 -7.53 1.30 -5.12
N LEU A 37 -6.96 1.26 -3.91
CA LEU A 37 -7.68 1.52 -2.66
C LEU A 37 -8.32 2.93 -2.66
N ILE A 38 -7.61 3.93 -3.18
CA ILE A 38 -8.14 5.29 -3.33
C ILE A 38 -9.14 5.37 -4.49
N ASN A 39 -8.76 4.93 -5.69
CA ASN A 39 -9.58 5.07 -6.90
C ASN A 39 -10.95 4.38 -6.78
N ARG A 40 -10.99 3.22 -6.12
CA ARG A 40 -12.21 2.42 -5.95
C ARG A 40 -12.91 2.69 -4.62
N GLY A 41 -12.49 3.71 -3.88
CA GLY A 41 -13.18 4.22 -2.68
C GLY A 41 -13.18 3.25 -1.50
N ARG A 42 -12.09 2.49 -1.31
CA ARG A 42 -11.87 1.66 -0.12
C ARG A 42 -11.13 2.40 0.98
N ALA A 43 -10.26 3.33 0.64
CA ALA A 43 -9.56 4.19 1.59
C ALA A 43 -9.65 5.66 1.18
N GLU A 44 -9.64 6.57 2.15
CA GLU A 44 -9.51 8.01 1.89
C GLU A 44 -8.04 8.44 1.84
N PHE A 45 -7.19 7.74 2.59
CA PHE A 45 -5.74 7.92 2.65
C PHE A 45 -5.01 6.56 2.72
N VAL A 46 -3.85 6.46 2.08
CA VAL A 46 -3.00 5.27 2.12
C VAL A 46 -1.56 5.63 2.47
N ILE A 47 -0.95 4.86 3.37
CA ILE A 47 0.50 4.85 3.54
C ILE A 47 1.06 3.68 2.74
N ALA A 48 1.85 3.97 1.71
CA ALA A 48 2.53 2.97 0.90
C ALA A 48 3.97 2.81 1.42
N GLY A 49 4.23 1.71 2.13
CA GLY A 49 5.51 1.44 2.78
C GLY A 49 6.35 0.43 2.01
N ASP A 50 7.65 0.69 1.89
CA ASP A 50 8.61 -0.32 1.44
C ASP A 50 9.96 -0.13 2.13
N VAL A 51 10.69 -1.23 2.33
CA VAL A 51 12.04 -1.21 2.90
C VAL A 51 13.08 -0.88 1.83
N HIS A 52 12.76 -1.12 0.55
CA HIS A 52 13.65 -0.90 -0.58
C HIS A 52 13.32 0.41 -1.29
N LYS A 53 14.37 1.21 -1.55
CA LYS A 53 14.23 2.49 -2.27
C LYS A 53 13.71 2.33 -3.70
N GLY A 54 14.18 1.34 -4.44
CA GLY A 54 13.80 1.14 -5.85
C GLY A 54 12.28 0.97 -6.04
N PRO A 55 11.66 -0.04 -5.40
CA PRO A 55 10.22 -0.23 -5.42
C PRO A 55 9.44 1.00 -4.94
N LEU A 56 9.91 1.66 -3.87
CA LEU A 56 9.27 2.85 -3.34
C LEU A 56 9.30 4.04 -4.31
N GLU A 57 10.40 4.28 -5.01
CA GLU A 57 10.48 5.34 -6.02
C GLU A 57 9.54 5.03 -7.20
N SER A 58 9.44 3.76 -7.61
CA SER A 58 8.44 3.37 -8.61
C SER A 58 7.01 3.58 -8.12
N ALA A 59 6.73 3.33 -6.84
CA ALA A 59 5.43 3.62 -6.23
C ALA A 59 5.12 5.12 -6.24
N LYS A 60 6.09 5.97 -5.88
CA LYS A 60 5.95 7.44 -5.94
C LYS A 60 5.66 7.92 -7.36
N GLU A 61 6.41 7.44 -8.35
CA GLU A 61 6.18 7.77 -9.77
C GLU A 61 4.79 7.34 -10.22
N TYR A 62 4.35 6.14 -9.82
CA TYR A 62 3.02 5.65 -10.15
C TYR A 62 1.92 6.49 -9.50
N VAL A 63 1.99 6.76 -8.20
CA VAL A 63 1.08 7.64 -7.46
C VAL A 63 0.99 9.03 -8.11
N LYS A 64 2.14 9.61 -8.45
CA LYS A 64 2.23 10.89 -9.15
C LYS A 64 1.58 10.87 -10.53
N SER A 65 1.81 9.81 -11.30
CA SER A 65 1.18 9.65 -12.63
C SER A 65 -0.36 9.56 -12.57
N ARG A 66 -0.91 9.26 -11.38
CA ARG A 66 -2.36 9.23 -11.11
C ARG A 66 -2.88 10.48 -10.42
N GLY A 67 -2.01 11.44 -10.07
CA GLY A 67 -2.40 12.66 -9.36
C GLY A 67 -2.87 12.42 -7.92
N LEU A 68 -2.38 11.36 -7.27
CA LEU A 68 -2.83 10.94 -5.93
C LEU A 68 -1.82 11.24 -4.81
N GLU A 69 -0.84 12.11 -5.06
CA GLU A 69 0.23 12.47 -4.11
C GLU A 69 -0.31 13.05 -2.78
N SER A 70 -1.51 13.63 -2.77
CA SER A 70 -2.16 14.13 -1.55
C SER A 70 -2.93 13.06 -0.76
N LYS A 71 -3.08 11.85 -1.33
CA LYS A 71 -3.86 10.75 -0.74
C LYS A 71 -3.06 9.47 -0.52
N VAL A 72 -1.88 9.36 -1.13
CA VAL A 72 -0.97 8.23 -0.94
C VAL A 72 0.40 8.76 -0.53
N ASP A 73 0.78 8.47 0.71
CA ASP A 73 2.06 8.85 1.30
C ASP A 73 3.05 7.68 1.22
N CYS A 74 4.11 7.85 0.45
CA CYS A 74 5.11 6.81 0.21
C CYS A 74 6.28 6.93 1.19
N ARG A 75 6.42 5.96 2.10
CA ARG A 75 7.40 5.99 3.19
C ARG A 75 8.42 4.87 3.08
N LEU A 76 9.69 5.22 3.23
CA LEU A 76 10.79 4.25 3.27
C LEU A 76 10.97 3.75 4.69
N GLY A 77 10.83 2.45 4.91
CA GLY A 77 11.07 1.85 6.21
C GLY A 77 10.64 0.40 6.29
N ASP A 78 10.92 -0.19 7.45
CA ASP A 78 10.77 -1.62 7.69
C ASP A 78 9.41 -1.93 8.33
N GLY A 79 8.56 -2.65 7.60
CA GLY A 79 7.25 -3.09 8.08
C GLY A 79 6.38 -1.95 8.59
N LEU A 80 5.72 -2.14 9.73
CA LEU A 80 4.84 -1.15 10.36
C LEU A 80 5.59 0.06 10.97
N LYS A 81 6.93 0.07 11.00
CA LYS A 81 7.72 1.22 11.50
C LYS A 81 7.56 2.48 10.64
N VAL A 82 6.97 2.36 9.45
CA VAL A 82 6.59 3.50 8.60
C VAL A 82 5.34 4.22 9.11
N THR A 83 4.69 3.72 10.15
CA THR A 83 3.40 4.21 10.65
C THR A 83 3.50 4.64 12.10
N GLU A 84 2.58 5.50 12.53
CA GLU A 84 2.45 5.93 13.92
C GLU A 84 1.21 5.35 14.60
N LYS A 85 1.26 5.23 15.94
CA LYS A 85 0.13 4.71 16.71
C LYS A 85 -1.08 5.65 16.57
N GLY A 86 -2.19 5.10 16.10
CA GLY A 86 -3.45 5.82 15.89
C GLY A 86 -3.59 6.47 14.50
N GLU A 87 -2.58 6.33 13.64
CA GLU A 87 -2.60 6.89 12.29
C GLU A 87 -3.52 6.12 11.32
N LEU A 88 -3.72 4.82 11.56
CA LEU A 88 -4.34 3.90 10.61
C LEU A 88 -5.50 3.11 11.22
N ASN A 89 -6.47 2.73 10.39
CA ASN A 89 -7.51 1.77 10.75
C ASN A 89 -7.06 0.32 10.56
N GLY A 90 -6.03 0.08 9.75
CA GLY A 90 -5.49 -1.25 9.48
C GLY A 90 -4.28 -1.21 8.56
N ALA A 91 -3.72 -2.38 8.30
CA ALA A 91 -2.60 -2.57 7.39
C ALA A 91 -2.81 -3.82 6.53
N ILE A 92 -2.27 -3.78 5.31
CA ILE A 92 -2.25 -4.87 4.36
C ILE A 92 -0.79 -5.32 4.26
N CYS A 93 -0.56 -6.61 4.50
CA CYS A 93 0.72 -7.28 4.24
C CYS A 93 0.42 -8.45 3.31
N CYS A 94 0.94 -8.43 2.08
CA CYS A 94 0.70 -9.51 1.11
C CYS A 94 1.95 -9.77 0.25
N GLY A 95 2.01 -10.94 -0.39
CA GLY A 95 3.13 -11.29 -1.28
C GLY A 95 4.46 -11.62 -0.57
N MET A 96 4.46 -11.68 0.76
CA MET A 96 5.61 -12.00 1.60
C MET A 96 5.50 -13.40 2.22
N GLY A 97 6.62 -13.98 2.66
CA GLY A 97 6.63 -15.25 3.40
C GLY A 97 5.98 -15.11 4.79
N GLY A 98 5.31 -16.15 5.27
CA GLY A 98 4.56 -16.11 6.53
C GLY A 98 5.37 -15.72 7.76
N PHE A 99 6.61 -16.19 7.89
CA PHE A 99 7.50 -15.80 8.99
C PHE A 99 7.85 -14.32 8.97
N LEU A 100 8.10 -13.75 7.78
CA LEU A 100 8.33 -12.32 7.65
C LEU A 100 7.07 -11.52 8.00
N MET A 101 5.89 -11.97 7.55
CA MET A 101 4.63 -11.30 7.90
C MET A 101 4.36 -11.33 9.41
N ARG A 102 4.72 -12.43 10.10
CA ARG A 102 4.70 -12.49 11.57
C ARG A 102 5.63 -11.43 12.17
N ASP A 103 6.88 -11.38 11.73
CA ASP A 103 7.88 -10.45 12.28
C ASP A 103 7.52 -8.96 12.03
N ILE A 104 6.69 -8.67 11.03
CA ILE A 104 6.18 -7.31 10.76
C ILE A 104 5.09 -6.89 11.75
N VAL A 105 4.30 -7.84 12.27
CA VAL A 105 3.16 -7.58 13.16
C VAL A 105 3.46 -7.79 14.64
N ASP A 106 4.58 -8.43 14.97
CA ASP A 106 5.12 -8.59 16.33
C ASP A 106 5.77 -7.29 16.85
#